data_AF-A0A094D277-F1
#
_entry.id   AF-A0A094D277-F1
#
_cell.length_a   1.000
_cell.length_b   1.000
_cell.length_c   1.000
_cell.angle_alpha   90.00
_cell.angle_beta   90.00
_cell.angle_gamma   90.00
#
_symmetry.space_group_name_H-M   'P 1'
#
loop_
_entity.id
_entity.type
_entity.pdbx_description
1 polymer ?
#
loop_
_entity_poly.entity_id
_entity_poly.type
_entity_poly.pdbx_seq_one_letter_code
_entity_poly.pdbx_strand_id
1 'polypeptide(L)'
;MYACAVRPNCTIPGSGIVEFNGDPDIDGIGFIAAFFATSFLTIIVLAATYITSDPRRFADNGFSKLDELVVDHLQTLGTKIAIRTSINVRTQTKENFDESLRKATLVLSDQQLLTGTAMAIAGLIRHCDITQYHFDTVLSLVLAAAVAHIMTFSLIKDYISQNSFFRIWRAVAMALFGALCFGIFIVAGNNNWVKVYGLPAQCGYDNLGEGFGPPASASLGLLYWFFIQGYSYSLTVLVPTSTKLRTFNHILNATAYFAQICKYLAVASKYADFRQEKCQKSIPVEPGLVVINLRLSYFKTKMHRLSYRAWSFASKFTKLSHAAVYGACQVFSSYLFNISWAFCNIIGSAKNTISQRKTAAENGMRGSENQWGYGQLLSVLLLVPLVSTVINPFFDNPVLADSENASVVSSEGVEEQTSTPLHEVGDTATECYDPPEQGPLSRQSTANLKKEQRILHAQEMEAELWDGSENFRTGESNPAQPRIPYSFEW
;
A
#
# COMPACT_ATOMS: atom_id res chain seq x y z
N MET A 1 12.84 -25.10 14.19
CA MET A 1 11.71 -25.91 14.68
C MET A 1 11.57 -25.62 16.16
N TYR A 2 10.38 -25.23 16.60
CA TYR A 2 10.08 -25.01 18.01
C TYR A 2 10.07 -26.38 18.70
N ALA A 3 10.74 -26.49 19.85
CA ALA A 3 10.86 -27.75 20.58
C ALA A 3 9.95 -27.71 21.81
N CYS A 4 9.10 -28.72 21.94
CA CYS A 4 8.32 -28.93 23.15
C CYS A 4 9.13 -29.68 24.20
N ALA A 5 8.93 -29.34 25.48
CA ALA A 5 9.54 -30.07 26.60
C ALA A 5 9.01 -31.52 26.68
N VAL A 6 7.73 -31.71 26.36
CA VAL A 6 7.06 -33.02 26.28
C VAL A 6 6.40 -33.11 24.91
N ARG A 7 6.52 -34.26 24.23
CA ARG A 7 5.83 -34.47 22.95
C ARG A 7 4.32 -34.54 23.18
N PRO A 8 3.52 -33.67 22.54
CA PRO A 8 2.07 -33.72 22.68
C PRO A 8 1.48 -34.98 22.04
N ASN A 9 0.37 -35.46 22.58
CA ASN A 9 -0.36 -36.57 21.98
C ASN A 9 -1.18 -36.07 20.78
N CYS A 10 -0.76 -36.43 19.56
CA CYS A 10 -1.43 -36.08 18.32
C CYS A 10 -2.37 -37.17 17.78
N THR A 11 -2.71 -38.16 18.60
CA THR A 11 -3.60 -39.26 18.19
C THR A 11 -5.04 -38.77 18.10
N ILE A 12 -5.65 -38.93 16.93
CA ILE A 12 -7.06 -38.58 16.70
C ILE A 12 -7.94 -39.76 17.16
N PRO A 13 -8.83 -39.58 18.14
CA PRO A 13 -9.74 -40.65 18.55
C PRO A 13 -10.76 -40.96 17.45
N GLY A 14 -11.34 -42.16 17.45
CA GLY A 14 -12.35 -42.56 16.47
C GLY A 14 -13.62 -41.69 16.47
N SER A 15 -13.89 -40.97 17.57
CA SER A 15 -14.97 -39.98 17.66
C SER A 15 -14.68 -38.69 16.88
N GLY A 16 -13.41 -38.40 16.56
CA GLY A 16 -12.96 -37.12 15.99
C GLY A 16 -13.00 -35.94 16.96
N ILE A 17 -13.41 -36.15 18.23
CA ILE A 17 -13.56 -35.11 19.24
C ILE A 17 -12.52 -35.31 20.33
N VAL A 18 -11.74 -34.26 20.59
CA VAL A 18 -10.79 -34.19 21.71
C VAL A 18 -11.25 -33.07 22.61
N GLU A 19 -11.54 -33.40 23.87
CA GLU A 19 -12.03 -32.42 24.83
C GLU A 19 -10.94 -31.46 25.26
N PHE A 20 -11.30 -30.19 25.45
CA PHE A 20 -10.38 -29.16 25.90
C PHE A 20 -11.11 -28.09 26.71
N ASN A 21 -10.36 -27.31 27.49
CA ASN A 21 -10.93 -26.22 28.28
C ASN A 21 -10.81 -24.88 27.52
N GLY A 22 -11.80 -24.02 27.67
CA GLY A 22 -11.69 -22.61 27.25
C GLY A 22 -10.55 -21.90 27.99
N ASP A 23 -9.86 -20.98 27.31
CA ASP A 23 -8.72 -20.23 27.85
C ASP A 23 -8.97 -18.72 27.67
N PRO A 24 -9.71 -18.08 28.59
CA PRO A 24 -10.16 -16.70 28.44
C PRO A 24 -9.00 -15.67 28.37
N ASP A 25 -7.76 -16.06 28.65
CA ASP A 25 -6.59 -15.20 28.49
C ASP A 25 -6.09 -15.16 27.04
N ILE A 26 -6.41 -16.18 26.22
CA ILE A 26 -6.07 -16.25 24.78
C ILE A 26 -7.28 -15.89 23.92
N ASP A 27 -8.42 -16.54 24.16
CA ASP A 27 -9.63 -16.44 23.34
C ASP A 27 -10.76 -15.65 24.00
N GLY A 28 -10.40 -14.86 25.02
CA GLY A 28 -11.30 -13.97 25.72
C GLY A 28 -12.09 -13.03 24.82
N ILE A 29 -13.38 -12.88 25.07
CA ILE A 29 -14.24 -12.02 24.24
C ILE A 29 -13.78 -10.56 24.23
N GLY A 30 -13.39 -10.01 25.38
CA GLY A 30 -12.87 -8.64 25.48
C GLY A 30 -11.56 -8.46 24.72
N PHE A 31 -10.71 -9.48 24.75
CA PHE A 31 -9.42 -9.49 24.07
C PHE A 31 -9.59 -9.50 22.53
N ILE A 32 -10.38 -10.43 22.01
CA ILE A 32 -10.70 -10.54 20.58
C ILE A 32 -11.40 -9.27 20.09
N ALA A 33 -12.37 -8.76 20.85
CA ALA A 33 -13.07 -7.53 20.50
C ALA A 33 -12.11 -6.34 20.41
N ALA A 34 -11.18 -6.20 21.35
CA ALA A 34 -10.22 -5.10 21.35
C ALA A 34 -9.27 -5.15 20.14
N PHE A 35 -8.75 -6.33 19.78
CA PHE A 35 -7.89 -6.49 18.61
C PHE A 35 -8.62 -6.16 17.31
N PHE A 36 -9.79 -6.77 17.08
CA PHE A 36 -10.55 -6.48 15.86
C PHE A 36 -11.04 -5.04 15.81
N ALA A 37 -11.49 -4.46 16.93
CA ALA A 37 -11.90 -3.05 17.00
C ALA A 37 -10.72 -2.13 16.65
N THR A 38 -9.53 -2.38 17.18
CA THR A 38 -8.33 -1.59 16.83
C THR A 38 -8.01 -1.73 15.34
N SER A 39 -8.05 -2.94 14.78
CA SER A 39 -7.74 -3.18 13.36
C SER A 39 -8.77 -2.53 12.43
N PHE A 40 -10.06 -2.62 12.74
CA PHE A 40 -11.11 -1.92 12.00
C PHE A 40 -10.96 -0.41 12.11
N LEU A 41 -10.66 0.11 13.30
CA LEU A 41 -10.40 1.53 13.51
C LEU A 41 -9.19 1.99 12.69
N THR A 42 -8.11 1.20 12.63
CA THR A 42 -6.97 1.47 11.73
C THR A 42 -7.44 1.61 10.29
N ILE A 43 -8.20 0.66 9.76
CA ILE A 43 -8.68 0.72 8.37
C ILE A 43 -9.60 1.93 8.13
N ILE A 44 -10.47 2.27 9.08
CA ILE A 44 -11.36 3.43 8.99
C ILE A 44 -10.54 4.74 8.93
N VAL A 45 -9.55 4.88 9.82
CA VAL A 45 -8.65 6.05 9.83
C VAL A 45 -7.82 6.11 8.54
N LEU A 46 -7.35 4.98 8.03
CA LEU A 46 -6.63 4.92 6.74
C LEU A 46 -7.53 5.32 5.57
N ALA A 47 -8.78 4.86 5.53
CA ALA A 47 -9.74 5.24 4.51
C ALA A 47 -10.07 6.74 4.57
N ALA A 48 -10.26 7.29 5.77
CA ALA A 48 -10.45 8.72 5.97
C ALA A 48 -9.22 9.53 5.50
N THR A 49 -8.02 9.07 5.85
CA THR A 49 -6.76 9.69 5.41
C THR A 49 -6.63 9.64 3.89
N TYR A 50 -6.89 8.49 3.28
CA TYR A 50 -6.88 8.29 1.83
C TYR A 50 -7.80 9.26 1.08
N ILE A 51 -9.03 9.44 1.57
CA ILE A 51 -10.03 10.32 0.93
C ILE A 51 -9.67 11.81 1.11
N THR A 52 -9.07 12.17 2.25
CA THR A 52 -8.79 13.58 2.61
C THR A 52 -7.46 14.09 2.07
N SER A 53 -6.50 13.20 1.87
CA SER A 53 -5.18 13.47 1.33
C SER A 53 -5.18 13.87 -0.15
N ASP A 54 -4.11 14.55 -0.59
CA ASP A 54 -3.80 14.80 -2.00
C ASP A 54 -3.13 13.55 -2.63
N PRO A 55 -3.77 12.86 -3.60
CA PRO A 55 -3.21 11.68 -4.25
C PRO A 55 -1.84 11.93 -4.88
N ARG A 56 -1.59 13.15 -5.38
CA ARG A 56 -0.35 13.50 -6.08
C ARG A 56 0.86 13.48 -5.16
N ARG A 57 0.66 13.67 -3.86
CA ARG A 57 1.71 13.56 -2.84
C ARG A 57 2.22 12.12 -2.67
N PHE A 58 1.46 11.13 -3.16
CA PHE A 58 1.72 9.71 -2.95
C PHE A 58 1.90 8.91 -4.24
N ALA A 59 2.01 9.58 -5.40
CA ALA A 59 2.21 8.90 -6.69
C ALA A 59 3.41 7.92 -6.67
N ASP A 60 4.48 8.27 -5.95
CA ASP A 60 5.67 7.41 -5.82
C ASP A 60 5.50 6.25 -4.81
N ASN A 61 4.38 6.20 -4.09
CA ASN A 61 4.18 5.39 -2.88
C ASN A 61 3.00 4.40 -3.03
N GLY A 62 2.65 4.04 -4.26
CA GLY A 62 1.60 3.06 -4.55
C GLY A 62 0.20 3.67 -4.75
N PHE A 63 0.09 4.96 -5.05
CA PHE A 63 -1.14 5.53 -5.59
C PHE A 63 -1.13 5.40 -7.11
N SER A 64 -2.12 4.71 -7.65
CA SER A 64 -2.29 4.55 -9.09
C SER A 64 -3.11 5.70 -9.68
N LYS A 65 -3.17 5.80 -11.01
CA LYS A 65 -4.06 6.80 -11.66
C LYS A 65 -5.52 6.54 -11.34
N LEU A 66 -5.88 5.29 -11.03
CA LEU A 66 -7.21 4.94 -10.56
C LEU A 66 -7.51 5.60 -9.20
N ASP A 67 -6.54 5.62 -8.28
CA ASP A 67 -6.72 6.28 -6.99
C ASP A 67 -6.92 7.80 -7.15
N GLU A 68 -6.16 8.46 -8.03
CA GLU A 68 -6.37 9.90 -8.33
C GLU A 68 -7.80 10.16 -8.82
N LEU A 69 -8.29 9.37 -9.79
CA LEU A 69 -9.65 9.50 -10.30
C LEU A 69 -10.72 9.25 -9.23
N VAL A 70 -10.52 8.24 -8.37
CA VAL A 70 -11.48 7.92 -7.30
C VAL A 70 -11.50 9.00 -6.24
N VAL A 71 -10.33 9.45 -5.75
CA VAL A 71 -10.26 10.49 -4.73
C VAL A 71 -10.82 11.81 -5.25
N ASP A 72 -10.48 12.21 -6.49
CA ASP A 72 -11.04 13.42 -7.11
C ASP A 72 -12.57 13.33 -7.19
N HIS A 73 -13.11 12.17 -7.57
CA HIS A 73 -14.56 11.94 -7.61
C HIS A 73 -15.20 12.04 -6.23
N LEU A 74 -14.62 11.38 -5.21
CA LEU A 74 -15.13 11.39 -3.84
C LEU A 74 -15.05 12.79 -3.21
N GLN A 75 -13.96 13.52 -3.41
CA GLN A 75 -13.82 14.89 -2.93
C GLN A 75 -14.79 15.85 -3.64
N THR A 76 -15.01 15.67 -4.95
CA THR A 76 -16.03 16.44 -5.70
C THR A 76 -17.44 16.14 -5.20
N LEU A 77 -17.73 14.89 -4.85
CA LEU A 77 -19.03 14.52 -4.27
C LEU A 77 -19.20 15.11 -2.87
N GLY A 78 -18.15 15.02 -2.04
CA GLY A 78 -18.12 15.58 -0.69
C GLY A 78 -18.33 17.09 -0.67
N THR A 79 -17.68 17.84 -1.57
CA THR A 79 -17.89 19.30 -1.70
C THR A 79 -19.31 19.64 -2.15
N LYS A 80 -19.89 18.90 -3.10
CA LYS A 80 -21.30 19.07 -3.48
C LYS A 80 -22.26 18.83 -2.32
N ILE A 81 -21.99 17.83 -1.48
CA ILE A 81 -22.79 17.55 -0.28
C ILE A 81 -22.59 18.66 0.77
N ALA A 82 -21.35 19.08 1.04
CA ALA A 82 -21.03 20.13 2.01
C ALA A 82 -21.63 21.49 1.65
N ILE A 83 -21.60 21.86 0.36
CA ILE A 83 -22.28 23.06 -0.17
C ILE A 83 -23.79 22.96 0.06
N ARG A 84 -24.36 21.76 -0.09
CA ARG A 84 -25.79 21.53 0.15
C ARG A 84 -26.15 21.54 1.65
N THR A 85 -25.21 21.26 2.54
CA THR A 85 -25.43 21.24 4.00
C THR A 85 -24.96 22.50 4.73
N SER A 86 -24.58 23.58 4.03
CA SER A 86 -24.12 24.86 4.61
C SER A 86 -22.92 24.76 5.56
N ILE A 87 -22.15 23.66 5.53
CA ILE A 87 -20.94 23.51 6.34
C ILE A 87 -19.76 24.05 5.54
N ASN A 88 -19.42 25.31 5.75
CA ASN A 88 -18.27 25.94 5.10
C ASN A 88 -16.97 25.52 5.83
N VAL A 89 -16.41 24.38 5.47
CA VAL A 89 -15.15 23.88 6.05
C VAL A 89 -13.98 24.70 5.50
N ARG A 90 -13.33 25.48 6.37
CA ARG A 90 -12.14 26.28 6.03
C ARG A 90 -10.99 25.35 5.59
N THR A 91 -10.23 25.77 4.57
CA THR A 91 -9.07 25.01 4.04
C THR A 91 -8.05 24.63 5.13
N GLN A 92 -7.78 25.55 6.06
CA GLN A 92 -6.91 25.33 7.22
C GLN A 92 -7.37 24.13 8.07
N THR A 93 -8.68 23.96 8.27
CA THR A 93 -9.25 22.85 9.05
C THR A 93 -9.03 21.52 8.36
N LYS A 94 -9.02 21.48 7.01
CA LYS A 94 -8.73 20.26 6.24
C LYS A 94 -7.28 19.81 6.39
N GLU A 95 -6.32 20.74 6.38
CA GLU A 95 -4.90 20.43 6.57
C GLU A 95 -4.61 19.93 7.98
N ASN A 96 -5.14 20.61 9.01
CA ASN A 96 -5.02 20.17 10.41
C ASN A 96 -5.64 18.78 10.62
N PHE A 97 -6.74 18.49 9.93
CA PHE A 97 -7.42 17.20 10.01
C PHE A 97 -6.60 16.07 9.36
N ASP A 98 -6.06 16.27 8.15
CA ASP A 98 -5.18 15.28 7.49
C ASP A 98 -3.93 14.99 8.35
N GLU A 99 -3.30 16.03 8.90
CA GLU A 99 -2.17 15.88 9.82
C GLU A 99 -2.53 15.03 11.05
N SER A 100 -3.70 15.30 11.63
CA SER A 100 -4.20 14.58 12.80
C SER A 100 -4.48 13.10 12.51
N LEU A 101 -5.12 12.81 11.38
CA LEU A 101 -5.37 11.44 10.93
C LEU A 101 -4.06 10.66 10.69
N ARG A 102 -3.01 11.33 10.18
CA ARG A 102 -1.69 10.69 10.00
C ARG A 102 -0.99 10.41 11.32
N LYS A 103 -1.07 11.33 12.29
CA LYS A 103 -0.56 11.10 13.65
C LYS A 103 -1.30 9.93 14.31
N ALA A 104 -2.63 9.89 14.19
CA ALA A 104 -3.43 8.77 14.67
C ALA A 104 -3.04 7.46 13.97
N THR A 105 -2.83 7.49 12.65
CA THR A 105 -2.36 6.33 11.87
C THR A 105 -1.03 5.81 12.37
N LEU A 106 -0.08 6.69 12.71
CA LEU A 106 1.21 6.30 13.26
C LEU A 106 1.06 5.60 14.62
N VAL A 107 0.25 6.15 15.54
CA VAL A 107 0.01 5.55 16.87
C VAL A 107 -0.69 4.19 16.72
N LEU A 108 -1.71 4.11 15.87
CA LEU A 108 -2.40 2.86 15.53
C LEU A 108 -1.43 1.82 14.97
N SER A 109 -0.53 2.23 14.07
CA SER A 109 0.48 1.35 13.48
C SER A 109 1.40 0.75 14.54
N ASP A 110 1.91 1.57 15.46
CA ASP A 110 2.82 1.14 16.52
C ASP A 110 2.12 0.21 17.52
N GLN A 111 0.84 0.49 17.85
CA GLN A 111 0.06 -0.40 18.68
C GLN A 111 -0.13 -1.77 18.04
N GLN A 112 -0.55 -1.82 16.77
CA GLN A 112 -0.74 -3.09 16.06
C GLN A 112 0.55 -3.91 15.97
N LEU A 113 1.68 -3.23 15.77
CA LEU A 113 2.99 -3.88 15.75
C LEU A 113 3.33 -4.48 17.12
N LEU A 114 3.17 -3.72 18.21
CA LEU A 114 3.48 -4.19 19.56
C LEU A 114 2.54 -5.29 20.03
N THR A 115 1.23 -5.09 19.92
CA THR A 115 0.23 -6.06 20.38
C THR A 115 0.23 -7.31 19.52
N GLY A 116 0.37 -7.18 18.20
CA GLY A 116 0.53 -8.29 17.28
C GLY A 116 1.79 -9.10 17.58
N THR A 117 2.93 -8.44 17.83
CA THR A 117 4.18 -9.11 18.22
C THR A 117 4.04 -9.86 19.53
N ALA A 118 3.47 -9.22 20.57
CA ALA A 118 3.26 -9.85 21.86
C ALA A 118 2.37 -11.09 21.76
N MET A 119 1.27 -10.99 20.99
CA MET A 119 0.38 -12.12 20.74
C MET A 119 1.07 -13.24 19.97
N ALA A 120 1.84 -12.90 18.94
CA ALA A 120 2.58 -13.90 18.16
C ALA A 120 3.62 -14.65 19.02
N ILE A 121 4.33 -13.93 19.89
CA ILE A 121 5.26 -14.53 20.87
C ILE A 121 4.49 -15.44 21.83
N ALA A 122 3.37 -14.97 22.41
CA ALA A 122 2.59 -15.75 23.37
C ALA A 122 2.07 -17.06 22.75
N GLY A 123 1.53 -17.00 21.53
CA GLY A 123 1.09 -18.19 20.79
C GLY A 123 2.21 -19.16 20.51
N LEU A 124 3.35 -18.67 20.01
CA LEU A 124 4.51 -19.52 19.71
C LEU A 124 5.20 -20.08 20.95
N ILE A 125 5.19 -19.39 22.09
CA ILE A 125 5.70 -19.97 23.35
C ILE A 125 4.77 -21.09 23.82
N ARG A 126 3.45 -20.89 23.74
CA ARG A 126 2.46 -21.83 24.27
C ARG A 126 2.02 -22.91 23.28
N HIS A 127 2.54 -22.94 22.05
CA HIS A 127 2.09 -23.84 20.96
C HIS A 127 2.07 -25.35 21.30
N CYS A 128 2.83 -25.79 22.30
CA CYS A 128 2.83 -27.16 22.78
C CYS A 128 1.61 -27.51 23.67
N ASP A 129 1.07 -26.51 24.35
CA ASP A 129 0.05 -26.67 25.39
C ASP A 129 -1.32 -26.16 24.93
N ILE A 130 -1.34 -25.14 24.07
CA ILE A 130 -2.59 -24.56 23.57
C ILE A 130 -3.13 -25.39 22.41
N THR A 131 -4.45 -25.48 22.35
CA THR A 131 -5.14 -26.25 21.33
C THR A 131 -5.08 -25.57 19.96
N GLN A 132 -5.34 -26.31 18.89
CA GLN A 132 -5.42 -25.77 17.53
C GLN A 132 -6.49 -24.69 17.44
N TYR A 133 -7.60 -24.84 18.15
CA TYR A 133 -8.65 -23.82 18.25
C TYR A 133 -8.12 -22.50 18.83
N HIS A 134 -7.45 -22.55 19.98
CA HIS A 134 -6.86 -21.36 20.62
C HIS A 134 -5.77 -20.75 19.74
N PHE A 135 -4.95 -21.59 19.09
CA PHE A 135 -3.89 -21.13 18.19
C PHE A 135 -4.43 -20.51 16.90
N ASP A 136 -5.56 -20.99 16.37
CA ASP A 136 -6.20 -20.37 15.19
C ASP A 136 -6.82 -19.00 15.52
N THR A 137 -7.29 -18.84 16.75
CA THR A 137 -7.65 -17.51 17.27
C THR A 137 -6.43 -16.60 17.29
N VAL A 138 -5.30 -17.04 17.86
CA VAL A 138 -4.03 -16.28 17.81
C VAL A 138 -3.66 -15.91 16.38
N LEU A 139 -3.73 -16.87 15.45
CA LEU A 139 -3.45 -16.68 14.04
C LEU A 139 -4.31 -15.57 13.44
N SER A 140 -5.63 -15.62 13.69
CA SER A 140 -6.59 -14.63 13.20
C SER A 140 -6.31 -13.22 13.73
N LEU A 141 -5.93 -13.09 15.00
CA LEU A 141 -5.61 -11.80 15.63
C LEU A 141 -4.28 -11.23 15.13
N VAL A 142 -3.25 -12.07 15.01
CA VAL A 142 -1.95 -11.70 14.44
C VAL A 142 -2.09 -11.29 12.98
N LEU A 143 -2.91 -12.01 12.19
CA LEU A 143 -3.23 -11.66 10.82
C LEU A 143 -3.90 -10.29 10.73
N ALA A 144 -4.92 -10.03 11.55
CA ALA A 144 -5.60 -8.74 11.58
C ALA A 144 -4.64 -7.59 11.92
N ALA A 145 -3.78 -7.77 12.93
CA ALA A 145 -2.80 -6.78 13.34
C ALA A 145 -1.76 -6.52 12.25
N ALA A 146 -1.21 -7.57 11.64
CA ALA A 146 -0.20 -7.43 10.59
C ALA A 146 -0.75 -6.79 9.32
N VAL A 147 -1.96 -7.17 8.88
CA VAL A 147 -2.63 -6.53 7.73
C VAL A 147 -2.88 -5.06 8.01
N ALA A 148 -3.43 -4.72 9.19
CA ALA A 148 -3.67 -3.32 9.58
C ALA A 148 -2.36 -2.52 9.63
N HIS A 149 -1.30 -3.07 10.22
CA HIS A 149 0.01 -2.42 10.37
C HIS A 149 0.67 -2.11 9.01
N ILE A 150 0.78 -3.10 8.12
CA ILE A 150 1.41 -2.95 6.79
C ILE A 150 0.76 -1.80 6.01
N MET A 151 -0.58 -1.72 6.05
CA MET A 151 -1.33 -0.73 5.29
C MET A 151 -1.02 0.73 5.68
N THR A 152 -0.50 0.96 6.88
CA THR A 152 -0.22 2.31 7.38
C THR A 152 0.93 3.01 6.65
N PHE A 153 1.96 2.27 6.21
CA PHE A 153 3.22 2.83 5.73
C PHE A 153 3.09 3.68 4.46
N SER A 154 2.11 3.40 3.61
CA SER A 154 1.87 4.18 2.40
C SER A 154 1.48 5.64 2.70
N LEU A 155 0.88 5.90 3.87
CA LEU A 155 0.34 7.22 4.22
C LEU A 155 1.21 8.00 5.24
N ILE A 156 2.10 7.33 5.98
CA ILE A 156 2.88 7.95 7.08
C ILE A 156 4.38 8.15 6.79
N LYS A 157 4.85 7.87 5.58
CA LYS A 157 6.27 7.98 5.17
C LYS A 157 6.95 9.28 5.63
N ASP A 158 6.30 10.42 5.37
CA ASP A 158 6.85 11.75 5.67
C ASP A 158 7.05 11.94 7.18
N TYR A 159 6.14 11.41 8.01
CA TYR A 159 6.21 11.50 9.47
C TYR A 159 7.26 10.57 10.06
N ILE A 160 7.36 9.36 9.51
CA ILE A 160 8.36 8.38 9.95
C ILE A 160 9.77 8.92 9.75
N SER A 161 10.02 9.66 8.67
CA SER A 161 11.36 10.09 8.26
C SER A 161 12.12 10.97 9.26
N GLN A 162 11.41 11.63 10.18
CA GLN A 162 11.94 12.72 11.03
C GLN A 162 12.90 12.24 12.13
N ASN A 163 12.73 11.04 12.69
CA ASN A 163 13.57 10.54 13.79
C ASN A 163 14.17 9.17 13.46
N SER A 164 15.49 9.13 13.30
CA SER A 164 16.24 7.91 12.94
C SER A 164 16.17 6.81 13.99
N PHE A 165 16.14 7.15 15.28
CA PHE A 165 16.06 6.18 16.37
C PHE A 165 14.74 5.39 16.31
N PHE A 166 13.61 6.09 16.27
CA PHE A 166 12.29 5.44 16.21
C PHE A 166 12.09 4.67 14.89
N ARG A 167 12.73 5.08 13.80
CA ARG A 167 12.74 4.32 12.54
C ARG A 167 13.44 2.98 12.67
N ILE A 168 14.64 2.96 13.24
CA ILE A 168 15.41 1.72 13.41
C ILE A 168 14.66 0.78 14.35
N TRP A 169 14.13 1.29 15.47
CA TRP A 169 13.30 0.51 16.38
C TRP A 169 12.12 -0.16 15.65
N ARG A 170 11.34 0.61 14.87
CA ARG A 170 10.23 0.08 14.09
C ARG A 170 10.69 -0.96 13.06
N ALA A 171 11.81 -0.75 12.40
CA ALA A 171 12.35 -1.73 11.44
C ALA A 171 12.72 -3.05 12.10
N VAL A 172 13.34 -3.01 13.29
CA VAL A 172 13.67 -4.20 14.07
C VAL A 172 12.41 -4.91 14.55
N ALA A 173 11.46 -4.16 15.13
CA ALA A 173 10.19 -4.72 15.60
C ALA A 173 9.38 -5.33 14.43
N MET A 174 9.35 -4.67 13.28
CA MET A 174 8.71 -5.18 12.07
C MET A 174 9.41 -6.45 11.56
N ALA A 175 10.74 -6.48 11.49
CA ALA A 175 11.46 -7.69 11.09
C ALA A 175 11.17 -8.88 12.01
N LEU A 176 11.15 -8.65 13.33
CA LEU A 176 10.76 -9.64 14.32
C LEU A 176 9.31 -10.10 14.10
N PHE A 177 8.37 -9.16 14.00
CA PHE A 177 6.95 -9.48 13.83
C PHE A 177 6.67 -10.25 12.55
N GLY A 178 7.33 -9.89 11.45
CA GLY A 178 7.25 -10.61 10.18
C GLY A 178 7.72 -12.04 10.33
N ALA A 179 8.88 -12.28 10.95
CA ALA A 179 9.41 -13.62 11.19
C ALA A 179 8.45 -14.49 12.04
N LEU A 180 7.84 -13.90 13.07
CA LEU A 180 6.84 -14.58 13.90
C LEU A 180 5.56 -14.90 13.09
N CYS A 181 5.07 -13.97 12.27
CA CYS A 181 3.95 -14.19 11.35
C CYS A 181 4.20 -15.37 10.42
N PHE A 182 5.40 -15.50 9.83
CA PHE A 182 5.76 -16.66 9.00
C PHE A 182 5.71 -17.97 9.78
N GLY A 183 6.18 -17.95 11.03
CA GLY A 183 6.10 -19.10 11.93
C GLY A 183 4.66 -19.53 12.19
N ILE A 184 3.76 -18.57 12.46
CA ILE A 184 2.36 -18.84 12.80
C ILE A 184 1.53 -19.22 11.57
N PHE A 185 1.72 -18.55 10.43
CA PHE A 185 0.84 -18.75 9.27
C PHE A 185 1.11 -20.04 8.52
N ILE A 186 2.28 -20.66 8.70
CA ILE A 186 2.63 -21.89 7.97
C ILE A 186 1.59 -23.00 8.20
N VAL A 187 1.06 -23.15 9.42
CA VAL A 187 0.09 -24.20 9.72
C VAL A 187 -1.25 -24.00 9.02
N ALA A 188 -1.63 -22.76 8.66
CA ALA A 188 -2.85 -22.47 7.90
C ALA A 188 -2.80 -23.02 6.46
N GLY A 189 -1.62 -23.38 5.95
CA GLY A 189 -1.46 -24.01 4.64
C GLY A 189 -1.82 -25.50 4.62
N ASN A 190 -2.04 -26.11 5.78
CA ASN A 190 -2.42 -27.50 5.90
C ASN A 190 -3.96 -27.65 5.82
N ASN A 191 -4.45 -28.45 4.87
CA ASN A 191 -5.89 -28.73 4.72
C ASN A 191 -6.50 -29.46 5.94
N ASN A 192 -5.68 -30.01 6.83
CA ASN A 192 -6.10 -30.66 8.08
C ASN A 192 -6.09 -29.72 9.29
N TRP A 193 -5.64 -28.47 9.13
CA TRP A 193 -5.60 -27.48 10.21
C TRP A 193 -7.01 -27.23 10.77
N VAL A 194 -7.15 -27.28 12.10
CA VAL A 194 -8.39 -27.02 12.84
C VAL A 194 -9.51 -28.02 12.53
N LYS A 195 -9.20 -29.19 11.95
CA LYS A 195 -10.17 -30.29 11.83
C LYS A 195 -10.56 -30.89 13.19
N VAL A 196 -9.65 -30.85 14.16
CA VAL A 196 -9.88 -31.35 15.53
C VAL A 196 -9.41 -30.27 16.50
N TYR A 197 -10.38 -29.59 17.12
CA TYR A 197 -10.12 -28.36 17.88
C TYR A 197 -9.20 -28.58 19.07
N GLY A 198 -9.42 -29.65 19.85
CA GLY A 198 -8.71 -29.92 21.09
C GLY A 198 -7.30 -30.48 20.95
N LEU A 199 -6.81 -30.77 19.74
CA LEU A 199 -5.42 -31.18 19.56
C LEU A 199 -4.47 -30.01 19.86
N PRO A 200 -3.28 -30.26 20.43
CA PRO A 200 -2.26 -29.23 20.56
C PRO A 200 -1.85 -28.63 19.21
N ALA A 201 -1.53 -27.32 19.19
CA ALA A 201 -1.11 -26.64 17.96
C ALA A 201 0.17 -27.23 17.36
N GLN A 202 1.08 -27.74 18.20
CA GLN A 202 2.27 -28.50 17.77
C GLN A 202 1.95 -29.64 16.81
N CYS A 203 0.80 -30.30 16.95
CA CYS A 203 0.41 -31.38 16.03
C CYS A 203 0.23 -30.89 14.59
N GLY A 204 -0.09 -29.61 14.37
CA GLY A 204 -0.09 -29.01 13.04
C GLY A 204 1.32 -28.82 12.46
N TYR A 205 2.29 -28.50 13.31
CA TYR A 205 3.70 -28.36 12.93
C TYR A 205 4.38 -29.71 12.65
N ASP A 206 4.04 -30.75 13.41
CA ASP A 206 4.56 -32.10 13.18
C ASP A 206 4.05 -32.68 11.86
N ASN A 207 2.85 -32.29 11.43
CA ASN A 207 2.20 -32.75 10.20
C ASN A 207 2.39 -31.81 9.01
N LEU A 208 3.38 -30.90 9.00
CA LEU A 208 3.59 -30.00 7.85
C LEU A 208 3.89 -30.75 6.54
N GLY A 209 4.42 -31.97 6.60
CA GLY A 209 4.64 -32.81 5.42
C GLY A 209 3.37 -33.44 4.84
N GLU A 210 2.28 -33.50 5.63
CA GLU A 210 1.06 -34.21 5.29
C GLU A 210 -0.14 -33.25 5.26
N GLY A 211 -0.86 -33.20 4.14
CA GLY A 211 -2.06 -32.36 4.02
C GLY A 211 -1.82 -30.94 3.49
N PHE A 212 -0.58 -30.57 3.18
CA PHE A 212 -0.32 -29.40 2.34
C PHE A 212 -0.81 -29.66 0.92
N GLY A 213 -1.85 -28.95 0.52
CA GLY A 213 -2.41 -29.04 -0.82
C GLY A 213 -3.37 -27.90 -1.10
N PRO A 214 -3.82 -27.72 -2.35
CA PRO A 214 -4.89 -26.80 -2.65
C PRO A 214 -6.18 -27.23 -1.92
N PRO A 215 -7.05 -26.29 -1.48
CA PRO A 215 -6.95 -24.84 -1.64
C PRO A 215 -6.10 -24.11 -0.58
N ALA A 216 -5.83 -24.71 0.59
CA ALA A 216 -5.20 -24.00 1.72
C ALA A 216 -3.77 -23.50 1.43
N SER A 217 -2.95 -24.30 0.75
CA SER A 217 -1.60 -23.88 0.35
C SER A 217 -1.61 -22.72 -0.66
N ALA A 218 -2.63 -22.64 -1.52
CA ALA A 218 -2.78 -21.56 -2.48
C ALA A 218 -3.20 -20.25 -1.79
N SER A 219 -4.13 -20.31 -0.82
CA SER A 219 -4.49 -19.13 -0.01
C SER A 219 -3.32 -18.66 0.85
N LEU A 220 -2.53 -19.57 1.44
CA LEU A 220 -1.33 -19.23 2.18
C LEU A 220 -0.26 -18.58 1.27
N GLY A 221 -0.04 -19.13 0.06
CA GLY A 221 0.88 -18.54 -0.90
C GLY A 221 0.49 -17.12 -1.31
N LEU A 222 -0.80 -16.89 -1.54
CA LEU A 222 -1.32 -15.55 -1.82
C LEU A 222 -1.15 -14.60 -0.63
N LEU A 223 -1.42 -15.08 0.59
CA LEU A 223 -1.22 -14.32 1.81
C LEU A 223 0.25 -13.90 1.97
N TYR A 224 1.18 -14.83 1.82
CA TYR A 224 2.61 -14.54 1.89
C TYR A 224 3.08 -13.59 0.80
N TRP A 225 2.55 -13.70 -0.41
CA TRP A 225 2.84 -12.75 -1.47
C TRP A 225 2.52 -11.31 -1.04
N PHE A 226 1.30 -11.06 -0.55
CA PHE A 226 0.90 -9.73 -0.07
C PHE A 226 1.72 -9.26 1.12
N PHE A 227 2.03 -10.16 2.05
CA PHE A 227 2.85 -9.85 3.22
C PHE A 227 4.27 -9.47 2.82
N ILE A 228 4.93 -10.29 2.00
CA ILE A 228 6.30 -10.04 1.53
C ILE A 228 6.35 -8.69 0.79
N GLN A 229 5.39 -8.43 -0.10
CA GLN A 229 5.29 -7.16 -0.80
C GLN A 229 5.15 -5.99 0.19
N GLY A 230 4.18 -6.05 1.10
CA GLY A 230 3.92 -4.98 2.06
C GLY A 230 5.05 -4.73 3.06
N TYR A 231 5.68 -5.79 3.57
CA TYR A 231 6.87 -5.69 4.42
C TYR A 231 8.07 -5.14 3.66
N SER A 232 8.30 -5.59 2.42
CA SER A 232 9.39 -5.08 1.59
C SER A 232 9.26 -3.58 1.37
N TYR A 233 8.05 -3.09 1.04
CA TYR A 233 7.76 -1.67 0.88
C TYR A 233 8.01 -0.90 2.19
N SER A 234 7.46 -1.38 3.30
CA SER A 234 7.60 -0.73 4.61
C SER A 234 9.07 -0.63 5.06
N LEU A 235 9.88 -1.66 4.79
CA LEU A 235 11.32 -1.62 5.04
C LEU A 235 12.04 -0.59 4.17
N THR A 236 11.63 -0.37 2.91
CA THR A 236 12.21 0.72 2.11
C THR A 236 11.88 2.11 2.64
N VAL A 237 10.70 2.28 3.26
CA VAL A 237 10.30 3.52 3.93
C VAL A 237 11.14 3.75 5.20
N LEU A 238 11.38 2.70 5.98
CA LEU A 238 12.14 2.78 7.22
C LEU A 238 13.65 2.95 6.98
N VAL A 239 14.20 2.31 5.95
CA VAL A 239 15.62 2.29 5.58
C VAL A 239 15.83 2.81 4.14
N PRO A 240 15.55 4.09 3.87
CA PRO A 240 15.59 4.68 2.53
C PRO A 240 17.02 4.75 1.94
N THR A 241 18.05 4.68 2.78
CA THR A 241 19.47 4.65 2.38
C THR A 241 19.88 3.34 1.72
N SER A 242 19.11 2.26 1.91
CA SER A 242 19.45 0.96 1.35
C SER A 242 18.99 0.82 -0.10
N THR A 243 19.94 0.90 -1.03
CA THR A 243 19.69 0.62 -2.46
C THR A 243 19.24 -0.82 -2.68
N LYS A 244 19.83 -1.78 -1.95
CA LYS A 244 19.46 -3.20 -2.03
C LYS A 244 17.99 -3.45 -1.69
N LEU A 245 17.47 -2.83 -0.62
CA LEU A 245 16.05 -2.96 -0.25
C LEU A 245 15.13 -2.33 -1.31
N ARG A 246 15.55 -1.22 -1.91
CA ARG A 246 14.80 -0.58 -3.00
C ARG A 246 14.73 -1.47 -4.24
N THR A 247 15.85 -2.08 -4.63
CA THR A 247 15.91 -3.06 -5.73
C THR A 247 15.06 -4.29 -5.40
N PHE A 248 15.15 -4.81 -4.18
CA PHE A 248 14.34 -5.94 -3.73
C PHE A 248 12.84 -5.66 -3.80
N ASN A 249 12.39 -4.52 -3.28
CA ASN A 249 11.01 -4.08 -3.40
C ASN A 249 10.61 -3.89 -4.88
N HIS A 250 11.49 -3.34 -5.73
CA HIS A 250 11.22 -3.21 -7.16
C HIS A 250 10.99 -4.56 -7.85
N ILE A 251 11.78 -5.58 -7.49
CA ILE A 251 11.62 -6.95 -7.99
C ILE A 251 10.31 -7.56 -7.50
N LEU A 252 9.94 -7.38 -6.24
CA LEU A 252 8.72 -7.97 -5.67
C LEU A 252 7.44 -7.26 -6.12
N ASN A 253 7.55 -5.99 -6.50
CA ASN A 253 6.40 -5.19 -6.87
C ASN A 253 5.86 -5.65 -8.23
N ALA A 254 4.71 -6.34 -8.22
CA ALA A 254 4.03 -6.86 -9.41
C ALA A 254 3.86 -5.79 -10.51
N THR A 255 3.72 -4.53 -10.11
CA THR A 255 3.58 -3.39 -11.01
C THR A 255 4.79 -3.19 -11.92
N ALA A 256 6.00 -3.55 -11.49
CA ALA A 256 7.20 -3.50 -12.31
C ALA A 256 7.11 -4.50 -13.48
N TYR A 257 6.70 -5.74 -13.19
CA TYR A 257 6.47 -6.76 -14.21
C TYR A 257 5.32 -6.39 -15.15
N PHE A 258 4.19 -5.92 -14.62
CA PHE A 258 3.07 -5.50 -15.44
C PHE A 258 3.43 -4.29 -16.32
N ALA A 259 4.20 -3.32 -15.81
CA ALA A 259 4.67 -2.19 -16.61
C ALA A 259 5.53 -2.67 -17.78
N GLN A 260 6.39 -3.67 -17.58
CA GLN A 260 7.18 -4.26 -18.66
C GLN A 260 6.31 -4.98 -19.69
N ILE A 261 5.32 -5.76 -19.25
CA ILE A 261 4.34 -6.41 -20.16
C ILE A 261 3.54 -5.36 -20.95
N CYS A 262 3.08 -4.29 -20.30
CA CYS A 262 2.39 -3.18 -20.97
C CYS A 262 3.27 -2.53 -22.04
N LYS A 263 4.56 -2.27 -21.76
CA LYS A 263 5.50 -1.74 -22.76
C LYS A 263 5.61 -2.66 -23.97
N TYR A 264 5.77 -3.97 -23.76
CA TYR A 264 5.83 -4.93 -24.88
C TYR A 264 4.53 -4.97 -25.68
N LEU A 265 3.38 -4.97 -25.02
CA LEU A 265 2.07 -4.95 -25.69
C LEU A 265 1.85 -3.66 -26.49
N ALA A 266 2.32 -2.51 -25.99
CA ALA A 266 2.25 -1.25 -26.69
C ALA A 266 3.13 -1.26 -27.96
N VAL A 267 4.36 -1.78 -27.88
CA VAL A 267 5.24 -1.94 -29.05
C VAL A 267 4.64 -2.93 -30.06
N ALA A 268 4.13 -4.07 -29.60
CA ALA A 268 3.46 -5.05 -30.45
C ALA A 268 2.23 -4.46 -31.16
N SER A 269 1.47 -3.62 -30.47
CA SER A 269 0.33 -2.90 -31.04
C SER A 269 0.76 -1.92 -32.14
N LYS A 270 1.78 -1.09 -31.89
CA LYS A 270 2.35 -0.18 -32.90
C LYS A 270 2.87 -0.94 -34.13
N TYR A 271 3.54 -2.08 -33.91
CA TYR A 271 4.03 -2.93 -35.00
C TYR A 271 2.88 -3.54 -35.82
N ALA A 272 1.80 -4.00 -35.17
CA ALA A 272 0.62 -4.52 -35.84
C ALA A 272 -0.08 -3.43 -36.67
N ASP A 273 -0.19 -2.20 -36.15
CA ASP A 273 -0.73 -1.05 -36.87
C ASP A 273 0.11 -0.71 -38.11
N PHE A 274 1.43 -0.64 -37.97
CA PHE A 274 2.34 -0.39 -39.10
C PHE A 274 2.22 -1.47 -40.19
N ARG A 275 2.13 -2.75 -39.80
CA ARG A 275 1.91 -3.85 -40.74
C ARG A 275 0.55 -3.77 -41.41
N GLN A 276 -0.51 -3.42 -40.67
CA GLN A 276 -1.85 -3.22 -41.20
C GLN A 276 -1.85 -2.10 -42.26
N GLU A 277 -1.23 -0.95 -41.97
CA GLU A 277 -1.14 0.19 -42.90
C GLU A 277 -0.36 -0.20 -44.17
N LYS A 278 0.77 -0.90 -44.02
CA LYS A 278 1.56 -1.39 -45.16
C LYS A 278 0.76 -2.38 -46.02
N CYS A 279 0.01 -3.29 -45.40
CA CYS A 279 -0.88 -4.21 -46.11
C CYS A 279 -2.00 -3.45 -46.85
N GLN A 280 -2.59 -2.44 -46.22
CA GLN A 280 -3.64 -1.61 -46.83
C GLN A 280 -3.15 -0.88 -48.08
N LYS A 281 -1.96 -0.24 -48.02
CA LYS A 281 -1.34 0.44 -49.16
C LYS A 281 -0.94 -0.52 -50.30
N SER A 282 -0.69 -1.80 -49.99
CA SER A 282 -0.33 -2.82 -50.98
C SER A 282 -1.51 -3.40 -51.76
N ILE A 283 -2.75 -3.07 -51.40
CA ILE A 283 -3.93 -3.53 -52.12
C ILE A 283 -4.00 -2.73 -53.44
N PRO A 284 -3.78 -3.37 -54.61
CA PRO A 284 -3.84 -2.66 -55.88
C PRO A 284 -5.26 -2.13 -56.09
N VAL A 285 -5.37 -0.83 -56.34
CA VAL A 285 -6.60 -0.20 -56.83
C VAL A 285 -6.75 -0.66 -58.27
N GLU A 286 -7.75 -1.51 -58.57
CA GLU A 286 -7.97 -2.09 -59.90
C GLU A 286 -7.92 -0.99 -61.00
N PRO A 287 -6.89 -0.99 -61.87
CA PRO A 287 -6.99 -0.35 -63.17
C PRO A 287 -7.74 -1.33 -64.07
N GLY A 288 -8.73 -0.84 -64.81
CA GLY A 288 -9.54 -1.68 -65.69
C GLY A 288 -8.71 -2.57 -66.63
N LEU A 289 -9.02 -3.86 -66.58
CA LEU A 289 -9.07 -4.77 -67.74
C LEU A 289 -7.76 -5.11 -68.48
N VAL A 290 -7.05 -6.17 -68.05
CA VAL A 290 -6.26 -7.05 -68.95
C VAL A 290 -6.35 -8.52 -68.48
N VAL A 291 -6.78 -9.42 -69.36
CA VAL A 291 -7.41 -10.73 -69.05
C VAL A 291 -6.45 -11.92 -68.84
N ILE A 292 -5.13 -11.77 -68.90
CA ILE A 292 -4.26 -12.95 -69.19
C ILE A 292 -3.67 -13.66 -67.95
N ASN A 293 -3.99 -13.29 -66.69
CA ASN A 293 -3.51 -14.06 -65.51
C ASN A 293 -4.49 -14.12 -64.31
N LEU A 294 -5.76 -14.45 -64.59
CA LEU A 294 -6.89 -14.42 -63.63
C LEU A 294 -6.67 -15.25 -62.35
N ARG A 295 -6.15 -16.49 -62.44
CA ARG A 295 -6.02 -17.36 -61.25
C ARG A 295 -4.98 -16.88 -60.24
N LEU A 296 -3.80 -16.46 -60.70
CA LEU A 296 -2.72 -16.01 -59.82
C LEU A 296 -3.04 -14.64 -59.21
N SER A 297 -3.62 -13.73 -60.01
CA SER A 297 -4.10 -12.42 -59.54
C SER A 297 -5.20 -12.57 -58.48
N TYR A 298 -6.18 -13.45 -58.72
CA TYR A 298 -7.23 -13.74 -57.75
C TYR A 298 -6.68 -14.31 -56.44
N PHE A 299 -5.77 -15.29 -56.51
CA PHE A 299 -5.15 -15.87 -55.32
C PHE A 299 -4.36 -14.82 -54.52
N LYS A 300 -3.57 -13.98 -55.19
CA LYS A 300 -2.81 -12.89 -54.56
C LYS A 300 -3.73 -11.89 -53.86
N THR A 301 -4.81 -11.45 -54.51
CA THR A 301 -5.80 -10.54 -53.92
C THR A 301 -6.49 -11.16 -52.70
N LYS A 302 -6.85 -12.45 -52.76
CA LYS A 302 -7.46 -13.16 -51.62
C LYS A 302 -6.49 -13.29 -50.45
N MET A 303 -5.21 -13.62 -50.72
CA MET A 303 -4.16 -13.68 -49.70
C MET A 303 -3.89 -12.32 -49.06
N HIS A 304 -3.82 -11.24 -49.84
CA HIS A 304 -3.69 -9.88 -49.30
C HIS A 304 -4.88 -9.50 -48.40
N ARG A 305 -6.12 -9.83 -48.81
CA ARG A 305 -7.31 -9.60 -47.97
C ARG A 305 -7.29 -10.41 -46.67
N LEU A 306 -6.86 -11.67 -46.71
CA LEU A 306 -6.71 -12.50 -45.50
C LEU A 306 -5.62 -11.95 -44.59
N SER A 307 -4.47 -11.57 -45.14
CA SER A 307 -3.37 -10.97 -44.38
C SER A 307 -3.79 -9.64 -43.74
N TYR A 308 -4.48 -8.76 -44.47
CA TYR A 308 -5.03 -7.51 -43.93
C TYR A 308 -6.00 -7.78 -42.77
N ARG A 309 -6.93 -8.75 -42.92
CA ARG A 309 -7.86 -9.14 -41.84
C ARG A 309 -7.12 -9.69 -40.62
N ALA A 310 -6.10 -10.52 -40.83
CA ALA A 310 -5.27 -11.07 -39.76
C ALA A 310 -4.51 -9.95 -39.01
N TRP A 311 -3.90 -9.00 -39.71
CA TRP A 311 -3.21 -7.86 -39.08
C TRP A 311 -4.18 -6.91 -38.37
N SER A 312 -5.36 -6.66 -38.93
CA SER A 312 -6.41 -5.89 -38.26
C SER A 312 -6.90 -6.57 -36.98
N PHE A 313 -7.07 -7.90 -37.00
CA PHE A 313 -7.40 -8.68 -35.81
C PHE A 313 -6.28 -8.60 -34.78
N ALA A 314 -5.02 -8.80 -35.18
CA ALA A 314 -3.85 -8.71 -34.29
C ALA A 314 -3.71 -7.32 -33.66
N SER A 315 -3.92 -6.25 -34.42
CA SER A 315 -3.93 -4.86 -33.90
C SER A 315 -5.03 -4.67 -32.84
N LYS A 316 -6.27 -5.07 -33.13
CA LYS A 316 -7.38 -4.97 -32.17
C LYS A 316 -7.14 -5.82 -30.92
N PHE A 317 -6.67 -7.05 -31.09
CA PHE A 317 -6.36 -7.96 -29.99
C PHE A 317 -5.26 -7.40 -29.09
N THR A 318 -4.13 -6.95 -29.65
CA THR A 318 -3.02 -6.38 -28.88
C THR A 318 -3.44 -5.10 -28.14
N LYS A 319 -4.26 -4.23 -28.74
CA LYS A 319 -4.84 -3.05 -28.07
C LYS A 319 -5.74 -3.43 -26.91
N LEU A 320 -6.62 -4.42 -27.09
CA LEU A 320 -7.49 -4.92 -26.03
C LEU A 320 -6.69 -5.56 -24.90
N SER A 321 -5.70 -6.40 -25.22
CA SER A 321 -4.79 -6.99 -24.23
C SER A 321 -4.01 -5.93 -23.48
N HIS A 322 -3.48 -4.92 -24.17
CA HIS A 322 -2.81 -3.79 -23.53
C HIS A 322 -3.73 -3.06 -22.55
N ALA A 323 -4.96 -2.73 -22.97
CA ALA A 323 -5.95 -2.07 -22.12
C ALA A 323 -6.33 -2.94 -20.91
N ALA A 324 -6.53 -4.24 -21.11
CA ALA A 324 -6.86 -5.18 -20.03
C ALA A 324 -5.71 -5.32 -19.01
N VAL A 325 -4.48 -5.51 -19.46
CA VAL A 325 -3.30 -5.64 -18.58
C VAL A 325 -3.03 -4.31 -17.86
N TYR A 326 -3.15 -3.18 -18.56
CA TYR A 326 -3.01 -1.87 -17.93
C TYR A 326 -4.09 -1.63 -16.87
N GLY A 327 -5.35 -1.94 -17.17
CA GLY A 327 -6.45 -1.84 -16.21
C GLY A 327 -6.23 -2.72 -14.98
N ALA A 328 -5.84 -3.98 -15.18
CA ALA A 328 -5.49 -4.88 -14.08
C ALA A 328 -4.33 -4.32 -13.25
N CYS A 329 -3.28 -3.83 -13.90
CA CYS A 329 -2.15 -3.19 -13.23
C CYS A 329 -2.62 -2.00 -12.37
N GLN A 330 -3.46 -1.11 -12.90
CA GLN A 330 -3.99 0.03 -12.13
C GLN A 330 -4.79 -0.41 -10.90
N VAL A 331 -5.60 -1.48 -11.01
CA VAL A 331 -6.37 -2.03 -9.89
C VAL A 331 -5.45 -2.65 -8.84
N PHE A 332 -4.54 -3.55 -9.22
CA PHE A 332 -3.63 -4.21 -8.28
C PHE A 332 -2.61 -3.26 -7.66
N SER A 333 -2.28 -2.17 -8.35
CA SER A 333 -1.42 -1.11 -7.81
C SER A 333 -2.18 -0.16 -6.88
N SER A 334 -3.51 -0.14 -6.94
CA SER A 334 -4.28 0.90 -6.26
C SER A 334 -4.28 0.73 -4.75
N TYR A 335 -4.14 1.85 -4.05
CA TYR A 335 -4.24 1.85 -2.60
C TYR A 335 -5.66 1.52 -2.13
N LEU A 336 -6.69 1.91 -2.90
CA LEU A 336 -8.07 1.52 -2.64
C LEU A 336 -8.26 0.00 -2.67
N PHE A 337 -7.66 -0.70 -3.64
CA PHE A 337 -7.70 -2.15 -3.71
C PHE A 337 -7.03 -2.76 -2.47
N ASN A 338 -5.88 -2.24 -2.05
CA ASN A 338 -5.18 -2.71 -0.86
C ASN A 338 -6.00 -2.49 0.43
N ILE A 339 -6.65 -1.33 0.61
CA ILE A 339 -7.58 -1.08 1.73
C ILE A 339 -8.74 -2.09 1.68
N SER A 340 -9.34 -2.29 0.50
CA SER A 340 -10.49 -3.19 0.34
C SER A 340 -10.12 -4.63 0.64
N TRP A 341 -8.96 -5.08 0.14
CA TRP A 341 -8.41 -6.40 0.43
C TRP A 341 -8.13 -6.56 1.93
N ALA A 342 -7.50 -5.58 2.57
CA ALA A 342 -7.22 -5.59 4.00
C ALA A 342 -8.52 -5.69 4.84
N PHE A 343 -9.52 -4.88 4.49
CA PHE A 343 -10.83 -4.90 5.14
C PHE A 343 -11.52 -6.27 4.99
N CYS A 344 -11.52 -6.85 3.79
CA CYS A 344 -12.05 -8.18 3.54
C CYS A 344 -11.33 -9.27 4.36
N ASN A 345 -10.01 -9.19 4.51
CA ASN A 345 -9.24 -10.14 5.33
C ASN A 345 -9.56 -10.01 6.82
N ILE A 346 -9.66 -8.79 7.34
CA ILE A 346 -10.02 -8.56 8.76
C ILE A 346 -11.45 -9.04 9.03
N ILE A 347 -12.42 -8.76 8.14
CA ILE A 347 -13.78 -9.30 8.24
C ILE A 347 -13.79 -10.82 8.15
N GLY A 348 -13.05 -11.39 7.20
CA GLY A 348 -12.96 -12.84 7.03
C GLY A 348 -12.42 -13.52 8.29
N SER A 349 -11.35 -12.96 8.86
CA SER A 349 -10.75 -13.44 10.11
C SER A 349 -11.73 -13.34 11.27
N ALA A 350 -12.40 -12.19 11.44
CA ALA A 350 -13.41 -12.01 12.50
C ALA A 350 -14.58 -13.00 12.35
N LYS A 351 -15.08 -13.20 11.12
CA LYS A 351 -16.14 -14.19 10.83
C LYS A 351 -15.69 -15.61 11.14
N ASN A 352 -14.45 -15.96 10.77
CA ASN A 352 -13.87 -17.27 11.08
C ASN A 352 -13.82 -17.50 12.59
N THR A 353 -13.25 -16.57 13.36
CA THR A 353 -13.19 -16.66 14.83
C THR A 353 -14.60 -16.77 15.44
N ILE A 354 -15.55 -15.94 15.01
CA ILE A 354 -16.95 -16.01 15.50
C ILE A 354 -17.58 -17.37 15.17
N SER A 355 -17.33 -17.90 13.97
CA SER A 355 -17.86 -19.20 13.55
C SER A 355 -17.30 -20.32 14.41
N GLN A 356 -15.99 -20.34 14.66
CA GLN A 356 -15.34 -21.36 15.48
C GLN A 356 -15.82 -21.32 16.92
N ARG A 357 -15.97 -20.13 17.51
CA ARG A 357 -16.53 -19.96 18.87
C ARG A 357 -17.92 -20.56 19.00
N LYS A 358 -18.78 -20.36 17.98
CA LYS A 358 -20.14 -20.94 17.97
C LYS A 358 -20.13 -22.47 17.95
N THR A 359 -19.17 -23.08 17.25
CA THR A 359 -19.05 -24.54 17.13
C THR A 359 -18.14 -25.16 18.18
N ALA A 360 -17.47 -24.38 19.03
CA ALA A 360 -16.45 -24.87 19.95
C ALA A 360 -16.99 -25.91 20.97
N ALA A 361 -18.18 -25.67 21.53
CA ALA A 361 -18.81 -26.59 22.48
C ALA A 361 -19.14 -27.95 21.84
N GLU A 362 -19.61 -27.95 20.60
CA GLU A 362 -19.89 -29.17 19.82
C GLU A 362 -18.61 -29.94 19.47
N ASN A 363 -17.46 -29.25 19.45
CA ASN A 363 -16.14 -29.81 19.15
C ASN A 363 -15.31 -30.11 20.41
N GLY A 364 -15.97 -30.27 21.56
CA GLY A 364 -15.33 -30.76 22.80
C GLY A 364 -14.85 -29.67 23.75
N MET A 365 -15.16 -28.40 23.52
CA MET A 365 -14.85 -27.35 24.49
C MET A 365 -15.68 -27.49 25.77
N ARG A 366 -15.01 -27.43 26.92
CA ARG A 366 -15.59 -27.37 28.27
C ARG A 366 -15.26 -26.02 28.92
N GLY A 367 -16.15 -25.53 29.78
CA GLY A 367 -16.00 -24.23 30.44
C GLY A 367 -16.52 -23.06 29.61
N SER A 368 -16.15 -21.83 30.00
CA SER A 368 -16.60 -20.59 29.36
C SER A 368 -15.44 -19.68 28.98
N GLU A 369 -15.35 -19.36 27.69
CA GLU A 369 -14.46 -18.35 27.09
C GLU A 369 -14.98 -16.90 27.25
N ASN A 370 -16.17 -16.73 27.84
CA ASN A 370 -16.80 -15.41 28.01
C ASN A 370 -16.47 -14.75 29.36
N GLN A 371 -15.59 -15.37 30.16
CA GLN A 371 -15.14 -14.78 31.41
C GLN A 371 -14.13 -13.67 31.13
N TRP A 372 -14.17 -12.60 31.93
CA TRP A 372 -13.23 -11.48 31.82
C TRP A 372 -11.97 -11.78 32.64
N GLY A 373 -10.88 -12.09 31.94
CA GLY A 373 -9.54 -12.21 32.53
C GLY A 373 -8.85 -10.85 32.67
N TYR A 374 -7.78 -10.79 33.48
CA TYR A 374 -6.96 -9.59 33.66
C TYR A 374 -6.37 -9.07 32.34
N GLY A 375 -5.94 -9.99 31.45
CA GLY A 375 -5.41 -9.64 30.14
C GLY A 375 -6.41 -8.89 29.26
N GLN A 376 -7.71 -9.19 29.37
CA GLN A 376 -8.76 -8.55 28.58
C GLN A 376 -8.96 -7.08 28.98
N LEU A 377 -8.90 -6.78 30.28
CA LEU A 377 -9.05 -5.41 30.77
C LEU A 377 -7.90 -4.53 30.27
N LEU A 378 -6.66 -5.04 30.30
CA LEU A 378 -5.51 -4.31 29.79
C LEU A 378 -5.64 -4.01 28.29
N SER A 379 -6.07 -4.99 27.49
CA SER A 379 -6.29 -4.78 26.05
C SER A 379 -7.36 -3.75 25.75
N VAL A 380 -8.44 -3.70 26.53
CA VAL A 380 -9.47 -2.67 26.39
C VAL A 380 -8.98 -1.30 26.86
N LEU A 381 -8.19 -1.24 27.94
CA LEU A 381 -7.63 0.02 28.42
C LEU A 381 -6.66 0.64 27.41
N LEU A 382 -5.91 -0.18 26.66
CA LEU A 382 -5.05 0.31 25.57
C LEU A 382 -5.82 0.97 24.42
N LEU A 383 -7.13 0.74 24.26
CA LEU A 383 -7.96 1.46 23.29
C LEU A 383 -8.25 2.91 23.72
N VAL A 384 -8.28 3.20 25.02
CA VAL A 384 -8.71 4.51 25.54
C VAL A 384 -7.79 5.66 25.07
N PRO A 385 -6.45 5.57 25.22
CA PRO A 385 -5.54 6.58 24.69
C PRO A 385 -5.70 6.77 23.18
N LEU A 386 -6.06 5.71 22.48
CA LEU A 386 -6.15 5.70 21.04
C LEU A 386 -7.40 6.43 20.55
N VAL A 387 -8.54 6.14 21.18
CA VAL A 387 -9.78 6.88 20.96
C VAL A 387 -9.55 8.36 21.30
N SER A 388 -8.87 8.69 22.40
CA SER A 388 -8.54 10.08 22.73
C SER A 388 -7.64 10.73 21.67
N THR A 389 -6.62 10.03 21.15
CA THR A 389 -5.71 10.59 20.12
C THR A 389 -6.44 10.86 18.81
N VAL A 390 -7.39 9.99 18.43
CA VAL A 390 -8.24 10.20 17.24
C VAL A 390 -9.23 11.33 17.47
N ILE A 391 -9.77 11.46 18.69
CA ILE A 391 -10.84 12.37 19.02
C ILE A 391 -10.35 13.80 19.31
N ASN A 392 -9.26 13.99 20.05
CA ASN A 392 -8.78 15.31 20.50
C ASN A 392 -8.70 16.36 19.36
N PRO A 393 -8.21 16.03 18.14
CA PRO A 393 -8.17 16.96 17.03
C PRO A 393 -9.54 17.52 16.59
N PHE A 394 -10.64 16.80 16.84
CA PHE A 394 -11.98 17.27 16.55
C PHE A 394 -12.48 18.29 17.57
N PHE A 395 -12.01 18.20 18.82
CA PHE A 395 -12.43 19.05 19.93
C PHE A 395 -11.54 20.28 20.13
N ASP A 396 -10.28 20.24 19.70
CA ASP A 396 -9.32 21.36 19.80
C ASP A 396 -9.54 22.47 18.75
N ASN A 397 -10.72 22.58 18.13
CA ASN A 397 -11.05 23.70 17.25
C ASN A 397 -11.65 24.86 18.07
N PRO A 398 -10.94 25.99 18.29
CA PRO A 398 -11.47 27.16 19.00
C PRO A 398 -12.43 27.99 18.13
N VAL A 399 -13.25 27.36 17.28
CA VAL A 399 -14.16 28.04 16.34
C VAL A 399 -15.28 28.80 17.08
N LEU A 400 -15.49 28.54 18.38
CA LEU A 400 -16.49 29.24 19.19
C LEU A 400 -15.92 30.32 20.11
N ALA A 401 -14.59 30.45 20.25
CA ALA A 401 -14.00 31.42 21.18
C ALA A 401 -13.85 32.83 20.57
N ASP A 402 -13.73 32.95 19.24
CA ASP A 402 -13.46 34.24 18.59
C ASP A 402 -14.73 35.07 18.29
N SER A 403 -15.92 34.58 18.63
CA SER A 403 -17.18 35.30 18.42
C SER A 403 -17.52 36.30 19.54
N GLU A 404 -16.92 36.20 20.73
CA GLU A 404 -17.26 37.08 21.86
C GLU A 404 -16.31 38.28 22.03
N ASN A 405 -15.12 38.28 21.41
CA ASN A 405 -14.13 39.35 21.61
C ASN A 405 -14.10 40.43 20.52
N ALA A 406 -14.96 40.35 19.49
CA ALA A 406 -15.00 41.35 18.41
C ALA A 406 -15.90 42.58 18.69
N SER A 407 -16.46 42.73 19.90
CA SER A 407 -17.41 43.81 20.21
C SER A 407 -16.95 44.84 21.25
N VAL A 408 -15.75 44.74 21.81
CA VAL A 408 -15.29 45.68 22.84
C VAL A 408 -13.88 46.17 22.53
N VAL A 409 -13.65 47.46 22.80
CA VAL A 409 -12.43 48.24 22.64
C VAL A 409 -12.24 48.91 21.27
N SER A 410 -13.09 49.93 21.06
CA SER A 410 -12.69 51.18 20.44
C SER A 410 -12.60 52.24 21.55
N SER A 411 -11.53 53.03 21.53
CA SER A 411 -11.29 54.33 22.20
C SER A 411 -10.28 54.38 23.35
N GLU A 412 -9.51 55.48 23.31
CA GLU A 412 -8.43 55.96 24.20
C GLU A 412 -7.02 55.43 23.84
N GLY A 413 -6.04 56.19 23.33
CA GLY A 413 -5.86 57.63 23.17
C GLY A 413 -4.58 58.11 23.88
N VAL A 414 -3.68 58.82 23.15
CA VAL A 414 -2.83 59.94 23.65
C VAL A 414 -1.61 59.52 24.53
N GLU A 415 -0.36 59.99 24.46
CA GLU A 415 0.47 60.97 23.69
C GLU A 415 1.96 60.78 24.11
N GLU A 416 2.91 61.27 23.28
CA GLU A 416 4.17 62.01 23.62
C GLU A 416 5.19 61.48 24.67
N GLN A 417 6.52 61.70 24.66
CA GLN A 417 7.58 62.31 23.84
C GLN A 417 8.89 62.14 24.69
N THR A 418 10.10 61.88 24.18
CA THR A 418 11.21 62.88 24.04
C THR A 418 12.59 62.40 24.57
N SER A 419 13.61 62.59 23.71
CA SER A 419 15.06 62.90 23.86
C SER A 419 16.14 61.99 24.52
N THR A 420 17.07 61.49 23.67
CA THR A 420 18.57 61.69 23.52
C THR A 420 19.48 62.00 24.76
N PRO A 421 20.85 61.89 24.75
CA PRO A 421 21.81 61.59 23.64
C PRO A 421 23.16 60.83 23.91
N LEU A 422 23.87 60.57 22.79
CA LEU A 422 25.32 60.56 22.48
C LEU A 422 26.37 59.71 23.25
N HIS A 423 27.15 58.94 22.47
CA HIS A 423 28.63 59.00 22.54
C HIS A 423 29.31 58.62 21.20
N GLU A 424 30.20 59.51 20.75
CA GLU A 424 31.30 59.46 19.75
C GLU A 424 32.33 58.33 20.01
N VAL A 425 33.29 57.88 19.19
CA VAL A 425 33.91 58.21 17.87
C VAL A 425 34.89 57.03 17.58
N GLY A 426 35.25 56.75 16.32
CA GLY A 426 36.50 56.01 16.03
C GLY A 426 36.60 55.33 14.66
N ASP A 427 37.26 56.00 13.72
CA ASP A 427 37.64 55.56 12.37
C ASP A 427 38.42 54.24 12.29
N THR A 428 38.24 53.44 11.24
CA THR A 428 39.28 53.19 10.20
C THR A 428 38.75 52.35 9.03
N ALA A 429 39.09 52.78 7.82
CA ALA A 429 38.74 52.15 6.55
C ALA A 429 39.46 50.80 6.33
N THR A 430 38.73 49.82 5.80
CA THR A 430 39.30 48.73 5.00
C THR A 430 38.28 48.37 3.92
N GLU A 431 38.63 48.69 2.68
CA GLU A 431 37.84 48.42 1.48
C GLU A 431 37.95 46.91 1.16
N CYS A 432 36.94 46.14 1.56
CA CYS A 432 36.76 44.74 1.15
C CYS A 432 35.60 44.66 0.16
N TYR A 433 35.88 44.08 -1.01
CA TYR A 433 34.90 43.81 -2.05
C TYR A 433 34.03 42.62 -1.62
N ASP A 434 32.84 42.89 -1.08
CA ASP A 434 31.86 41.87 -0.78
C ASP A 434 31.11 41.44 -2.07
N PRO A 435 31.00 40.14 -2.36
CA PRO A 435 30.14 39.65 -3.43
C PRO A 435 28.67 39.94 -3.06
N PRO A 436 27.79 40.24 -4.02
CA PRO A 436 26.41 40.61 -3.72
C PRO A 436 25.70 39.48 -2.97
N GLU A 437 25.25 39.76 -1.74
CA GLU A 437 24.33 38.92 -0.99
C GLU A 437 23.08 38.68 -1.85
N GLN A 438 22.96 37.47 -2.38
CA GLN A 438 21.70 36.97 -2.89
C GLN A 438 20.79 36.73 -1.68
N GLY A 439 19.99 37.75 -1.34
CA GLY A 439 18.94 37.64 -0.34
C GLY A 439 18.03 36.43 -0.63
N PRO A 440 17.43 35.82 0.40
CA PRO A 440 16.62 34.61 0.24
C PRO A 440 15.51 34.86 -0.78
N LEU A 441 15.58 34.14 -1.90
CA LEU A 441 14.55 34.13 -2.93
C LEU A 441 13.18 33.97 -2.25
N SER A 442 12.27 34.91 -2.52
CA SER A 442 10.92 34.85 -1.98
C SER A 442 10.30 33.49 -2.32
N ARG A 443 9.45 32.93 -1.43
CA ARG A 443 8.77 31.65 -1.68
C ARG A 443 8.08 31.60 -3.04
N GLN A 444 7.62 32.74 -3.54
CA GLN A 444 6.98 32.88 -4.85
C GLN A 444 7.98 32.75 -6.00
N SER A 445 9.17 33.31 -5.85
CA SER A 445 10.29 33.17 -6.80
C SER A 445 10.76 31.71 -6.88
N THR A 446 10.87 31.01 -5.75
CA THR A 446 11.23 29.57 -5.74
C THR A 446 10.15 28.68 -6.37
N ALA A 447 8.87 29.04 -6.19
CA ALA A 447 7.75 28.31 -6.81
C ALA A 447 7.72 28.51 -8.34
N ASN A 448 8.00 29.72 -8.81
CA ASN A 448 8.09 30.02 -10.24
C ASN A 448 9.28 29.31 -10.89
N LEU A 449 10.45 29.30 -10.24
CA LEU A 449 11.63 28.60 -10.74
C LEU A 449 11.40 27.08 -10.85
N LYS A 450 10.73 26.46 -9.85
CA LYS A 450 10.33 25.04 -9.91
C LYS A 450 9.27 24.75 -10.98
N LYS A 451 8.50 25.75 -11.39
CA LYS A 451 7.51 25.60 -12.47
C LYS A 451 8.20 25.67 -13.83
N GLU A 452 9.12 26.60 -14.03
CA GLU A 452 9.95 26.68 -15.25
C GLU A 452 10.83 25.44 -15.44
N GLN A 453 11.49 24.95 -14.40
CA GLN A 453 12.30 23.72 -14.48
C GLN A 453 11.45 22.50 -14.88
N ARG A 454 10.19 22.42 -14.44
CA ARG A 454 9.28 21.34 -14.84
C ARG A 454 8.82 21.46 -16.30
N ILE A 455 8.63 22.67 -16.80
CA ILE A 455 8.28 22.91 -18.21
C ILE A 455 9.47 22.54 -19.11
N LEU A 456 10.69 22.96 -18.76
CA LEU A 456 11.90 22.62 -19.51
C LEU A 456 12.16 21.11 -19.53
N HIS A 457 12.06 20.44 -18.38
CA HIS A 457 12.22 18.98 -18.32
C HIS A 457 11.12 18.24 -19.12
N ALA A 458 9.89 18.76 -19.14
CA ALA A 458 8.83 18.18 -19.96
C ALA A 458 9.12 18.33 -21.46
N GLN A 459 9.62 19.49 -21.90
CA GLN A 459 10.01 19.75 -23.28
C GLN A 459 11.21 18.90 -23.72
N GLU A 460 12.19 18.69 -22.82
CA GLU A 460 13.35 17.83 -23.08
C GLU A 460 12.94 16.36 -23.27
N MET A 461 12.06 15.84 -22.41
CA MET A 461 11.53 14.48 -22.60
C MET A 461 10.66 14.35 -23.85
N GLU A 462 9.95 15.41 -24.25
CA GLU A 462 9.18 15.41 -25.49
C GLU A 462 10.12 15.38 -26.71
N ALA A 463 11.21 16.15 -26.69
CA ALA A 463 12.24 16.15 -27.74
C ALA A 463 12.91 14.78 -27.89
N GLU A 464 13.30 14.11 -26.80
CA GLU A 464 13.87 12.75 -26.85
C GLU A 464 12.89 11.71 -27.42
N LEU A 465 11.59 11.86 -27.15
CA LEU A 465 10.53 11.00 -27.68
C LEU A 465 10.37 11.16 -29.21
N TRP A 466 10.57 12.36 -29.74
CA TRP A 466 10.46 12.65 -31.17
C TRP A 466 11.74 12.29 -31.95
N ASP A 467 12.92 12.49 -31.36
CA ASP A 467 14.23 12.16 -31.97
C ASP A 467 14.43 10.64 -32.12
N GLY A 468 13.91 9.85 -31.17
CA GLY A 468 13.82 8.38 -31.33
C GLY A 468 12.85 7.93 -32.43
N SER A 469 11.92 8.79 -32.85
CA SER A 469 10.94 8.51 -33.92
C SER A 469 11.51 8.80 -35.32
N GLU A 470 12.40 9.78 -35.43
CA GLU A 470 13.03 10.18 -36.69
C GLU A 470 14.10 9.18 -37.15
N ASN A 471 14.89 8.66 -36.21
CA ASN A 471 15.87 7.59 -36.45
C ASN A 471 15.24 6.26 -36.93
N PHE A 472 13.93 6.07 -36.73
CA PHE A 472 13.20 4.91 -37.26
C PHE A 472 12.63 5.14 -38.67
N ARG A 473 12.57 6.40 -39.13
CA ARG A 473 11.97 6.82 -40.41
C ARG A 473 13.00 6.92 -41.52
N THR A 474 14.22 7.33 -41.21
CA THR A 474 15.36 7.32 -42.12
C THR A 474 16.11 6.00 -41.95
N GLY A 475 15.83 5.02 -42.81
CA GLY A 475 16.54 3.73 -42.82
C GLY A 475 18.01 3.83 -43.25
N GLU A 476 18.77 4.79 -42.72
CA GLU A 476 20.21 4.92 -42.91
C GLU A 476 20.94 4.22 -41.75
N SER A 477 21.35 3.00 -42.01
CA SER A 477 22.35 2.32 -41.20
C SER A 477 23.69 3.03 -41.37
N ASN A 478 24.11 3.82 -40.37
CA ASN A 478 25.43 4.44 -40.33
C ASN A 478 26.49 3.36 -40.00
N PRO A 479 27.45 3.03 -40.90
CA PRO A 479 28.38 1.93 -40.70
C PRO A 479 29.67 2.43 -40.04
N ALA A 480 29.60 2.95 -38.81
CA ALA A 480 30.81 3.34 -38.09
C ALA A 480 30.56 3.47 -36.58
N GLN A 481 30.40 2.34 -35.86
CA GLN A 481 30.73 2.30 -34.44
C GLN A 481 31.32 0.95 -34.01
N PRO A 482 32.28 0.96 -33.06
CA PRO A 482 33.17 -0.17 -32.78
C PRO A 482 32.48 -1.28 -31.98
N ARG A 483 32.88 -2.53 -32.26
CA ARG A 483 32.46 -3.72 -31.52
C ARG A 483 32.93 -3.63 -30.06
N ILE A 484 31.97 -3.63 -29.15
CA ILE A 484 32.20 -3.95 -27.72
C ILE A 484 32.07 -5.47 -27.58
N PRO A 485 33.05 -6.19 -27.01
CA PRO A 485 32.92 -7.62 -26.76
C PRO A 485 32.13 -7.85 -25.48
N TYR A 486 30.94 -8.45 -25.59
CA TYR A 486 30.26 -9.06 -24.46
C TYR A 486 30.50 -10.56 -24.48
N SER A 487 31.46 -11.01 -23.67
CA SER A 487 31.49 -12.38 -23.14
C SER A 487 30.78 -12.36 -21.79
N PHE A 488 29.62 -13.01 -21.71
CA PHE A 488 29.03 -13.41 -20.45
C PHE A 488 28.97 -14.94 -20.43
N GLU A 489 29.84 -15.54 -19.61
CA GLU A 489 29.61 -16.87 -19.05
C GLU A 489 28.67 -16.71 -17.85
N TRP A 490 27.51 -17.37 -17.93
CA TRP A 490 26.71 -17.90 -16.82
C TRP A 490 26.03 -19.17 -17.32
#